data_AF-A0A3D9CH10-F1
#
_entry.id   AF-A0A3D9CH10-F1
#
_cell.length_a   1.000
_cell.length_b   1.000
_cell.length_c   1.000
_cell.angle_alpha   90.00
_cell.angle_beta   90.00
_cell.angle_gamma   90.00
#
_symmetry.space_group_name_H-M   'P 1'
#
loop_
_entity.id
_entity.type
_entity.pdbx_description
1 polymer ?
#
loop_
_entity_poly.entity_id
_entity_poly.type
_entity_poly.pdbx_seq_one_letter_code
_entity_poly.pdbx_strand_id
1 'polypeptide(L)'
;MNIDTIYQSIKNWKALADSYRSGNEESGKELVKLLNQGSHFSVDEAEIKVWKIRLENEPDKAIHAYAGIDNNIFKIFMIDSVSDAKGDFTDIVVKELNRTPPYPSGNTAAEFSSSLPITSESAIYRNFRFNMYCSEWFTGQKAEPFRVISIPFDDYERMRLTEGQSCTSFFGLTNETAVNTSIENYHIEIITVKDIGIDSISQTAENYSTPRPPFTANDPVGNYQLLLKSDAHL
;
A
#
# COMPACT_ATOMS: atom_id res chain seq x y z
N MET A 1 -4.41 -10.38 14.95
CA MET A 1 -3.40 -9.79 15.85
C MET A 1 -4.12 -8.87 16.83
N ASN A 2 -3.71 -8.77 18.10
CA ASN A 2 -4.37 -7.84 19.03
C ASN A 2 -3.94 -6.39 18.76
N ILE A 3 -4.75 -5.42 19.18
CA ILE A 3 -4.51 -4.01 18.90
C ILE A 3 -3.21 -3.47 19.51
N ASP A 4 -2.82 -3.93 20.71
CA ASP A 4 -1.59 -3.49 21.37
C ASP A 4 -0.33 -3.90 20.58
N THR A 5 -0.35 -5.09 19.98
CA THR A 5 0.73 -5.58 19.13
C THR A 5 0.80 -4.77 17.83
N ILE A 6 -0.36 -4.39 17.26
CA ILE A 6 -0.42 -3.51 16.09
C ILE A 6 0.17 -2.14 16.42
N TYR A 7 -0.21 -1.54 17.56
CA TYR A 7 0.36 -0.27 18.01
C TYR A 7 1.87 -0.35 18.19
N GLN A 8 2.36 -1.39 18.86
CA GLN A 8 3.79 -1.57 19.04
C GLN A 8 4.51 -1.75 17.70
N SER A 9 3.89 -2.45 16.74
CA SER A 9 4.46 -2.67 15.41
C SER A 9 4.63 -1.36 14.64
N ILE A 10 3.60 -0.50 14.64
CA ILE A 10 3.65 0.82 14.00
C ILE A 10 4.69 1.69 14.71
N LYS A 11 4.76 1.65 16.04
CA LYS A 11 5.76 2.37 16.84
C LYS A 11 7.19 1.91 16.53
N ASN A 12 7.41 0.62 16.29
CA ASN A 12 8.72 0.08 15.91
C ASN A 12 9.17 0.62 14.54
N TRP A 13 8.27 0.67 13.55
CA TRP A 13 8.56 1.28 12.24
C TRP A 13 8.97 2.75 12.41
N LYS A 14 8.17 3.52 13.17
CA LYS A 14 8.49 4.90 13.48
C LYS A 14 9.85 5.05 14.14
N ALA A 15 10.13 4.29 15.20
CA ALA A 15 11.37 4.42 15.96
C ALA A 15 12.60 4.19 15.07
N LEU A 16 12.50 3.23 14.14
CA LEU A 16 13.54 2.95 13.16
C LEU A 16 13.68 4.10 12.15
N ALA A 17 12.57 4.65 11.66
CA ALA A 17 12.53 5.81 10.77
C ALA A 17 13.11 7.08 11.43
N ASP A 18 12.78 7.34 12.70
CA ASP A 18 13.30 8.48 13.46
C ASP A 18 14.80 8.37 13.72
N SER A 19 15.27 7.16 14.03
CA SER A 19 16.70 6.85 14.17
C SER A 19 17.43 7.14 12.86
N TYR A 20 16.87 6.72 11.71
CA TYR A 20 17.44 7.01 10.40
C TYR A 20 17.45 8.52 10.10
N ARG A 21 16.33 9.21 10.32
CA ARG A 21 16.20 10.68 10.19
C ARG A 21 17.24 11.43 11.02
N SER A 22 17.57 10.91 12.20
CA SER A 22 18.58 11.46 13.12
C SER A 22 20.04 11.15 12.72
N GLY A 23 20.26 10.48 11.58
CA GLY A 23 21.60 10.20 11.04
C GLY A 23 22.10 8.78 11.21
N ASN A 24 21.30 7.85 11.75
CA ASN A 24 21.70 6.45 11.87
C ASN A 24 21.52 5.70 10.55
N GLU A 25 22.59 5.62 9.76
CA GLU A 25 22.57 4.96 8.44
C GLU A 25 22.25 3.44 8.51
N GLU A 26 22.56 2.75 9.62
CA GLU A 26 22.19 1.34 9.80
C GLU A 26 20.67 1.16 9.93
N SER A 27 19.98 2.11 10.56
CA SER A 27 18.51 2.12 10.58
C SER A 27 17.92 2.29 9.18
N GLY A 28 18.54 3.12 8.33
CA GLY A 28 18.15 3.28 6.93
C GLY A 28 18.31 1.98 6.14
N LYS A 29 19.44 1.29 6.30
CA LYS A 29 19.66 -0.02 5.68
C LYS A 29 18.64 -1.06 6.12
N GLU A 30 18.28 -1.07 7.40
CA GLU A 30 17.27 -2.01 7.93
C GLU A 30 15.87 -1.70 7.38
N LEU A 31 15.48 -0.43 7.26
CA LEU A 31 14.21 -0.04 6.61
C LEU A 31 14.14 -0.51 5.17
N VAL A 32 15.20 -0.30 4.37
CA VAL A 32 15.27 -0.77 2.98
C VAL A 32 15.24 -2.30 2.92
N LYS A 33 15.91 -3.00 3.85
CA LYS A 33 15.86 -4.47 3.95
C LYS A 33 14.46 -4.98 4.26
N LEU A 34 13.73 -4.32 5.17
CA LEU A 34 12.35 -4.63 5.52
C LEU A 34 11.40 -4.46 4.31
N LEU A 35 11.54 -3.36 3.57
CA LEU A 35 10.75 -3.11 2.35
C LEU A 35 11.03 -4.13 1.23
N ASN A 36 12.21 -4.75 1.22
CA ASN A 36 12.62 -5.78 0.25
C ASN A 36 12.32 -7.22 0.73
N GLN A 37 11.50 -7.41 1.76
CA GLN A 37 11.13 -8.76 2.23
C GLN A 37 10.21 -9.50 1.27
N GLY A 38 9.48 -8.81 0.41
CA GLY A 38 8.69 -9.38 -0.67
C GLY A 38 8.31 -8.32 -1.70
N SER A 39 7.54 -8.68 -2.71
CA SER A 39 7.21 -7.79 -3.84
C SER A 39 5.74 -7.35 -3.86
N HIS A 40 4.86 -8.06 -3.16
CA HIS A 40 3.42 -7.85 -3.20
C HIS A 40 2.71 -8.47 -2.00
N PHE A 41 1.42 -8.20 -1.85
CA PHE A 41 0.51 -8.87 -0.92
C PHE A 41 -0.86 -9.06 -1.60
N SER A 42 -1.70 -9.95 -1.08
CA SER A 42 -3.03 -10.20 -1.66
C SER A 42 -4.12 -9.65 -0.76
N VAL A 43 -5.17 -9.09 -1.36
CA VAL A 43 -6.40 -8.68 -0.68
C VAL A 43 -7.53 -9.55 -1.23
N ASP A 44 -8.29 -10.19 -0.35
CA ASP A 44 -9.35 -11.09 -0.75
C ASP A 44 -10.71 -10.39 -0.86
N GLU A 45 -11.63 -11.07 -1.52
CA GLU A 45 -12.99 -10.57 -1.74
C GLU A 45 -13.77 -10.34 -0.43
N ALA A 46 -13.51 -11.13 0.61
CA ALA A 46 -14.19 -11.01 1.89
C ALA A 46 -13.78 -9.73 2.63
N GLU A 47 -12.49 -9.39 2.59
CA GLU A 47 -11.95 -8.13 3.12
C GLU A 47 -12.58 -6.92 2.42
N ILE A 48 -12.65 -6.94 1.07
CA ILE A 48 -13.26 -5.86 0.28
C ILE A 48 -14.76 -5.73 0.60
N LYS A 49 -15.50 -6.83 0.77
CA LYS A 49 -16.92 -6.81 1.16
C LYS A 49 -17.14 -6.09 2.49
N VAL A 50 -16.30 -6.36 3.49
CA VAL A 50 -16.40 -5.72 4.80
C VAL A 50 -16.19 -4.21 4.67
N TRP A 51 -15.15 -3.78 3.96
CA TRP A 51 -14.88 -2.37 3.71
C TRP A 51 -16.00 -1.69 2.92
N LYS A 52 -16.55 -2.36 1.90
CA LYS A 52 -17.65 -1.83 1.08
C LYS A 52 -18.87 -1.46 1.91
N ILE A 53 -19.25 -2.31 2.86
CA ILE A 53 -20.40 -2.06 3.75
C ILE A 53 -20.15 -0.82 4.61
N ARG A 54 -18.93 -0.65 5.13
CA ARG A 54 -18.59 0.46 6.03
C ARG A 54 -18.44 1.79 5.32
N LEU A 55 -17.94 1.74 4.10
CA LEU A 55 -17.67 2.90 3.26
C LEU A 55 -18.87 3.27 2.38
N GLU A 56 -20.03 2.60 2.50
CA GLU A 56 -21.17 2.77 1.57
C GLU A 56 -21.56 4.24 1.39
N ASN A 57 -21.63 5.01 2.49
CA ASN A 57 -22.11 6.38 2.53
C ASN A 57 -21.00 7.44 2.57
N GLU A 58 -19.73 7.05 2.48
CA GLU A 58 -18.63 8.02 2.49
C GLU A 58 -18.35 8.56 1.10
N PRO A 59 -18.18 9.90 0.95
CA PRO A 59 -17.81 10.49 -0.33
C PRO A 59 -16.36 10.17 -0.71
N ASP A 60 -15.45 10.22 0.27
CA ASP A 60 -14.02 10.00 0.08
C ASP A 60 -13.60 8.66 0.69
N LYS A 61 -14.04 7.58 0.03
CA LYS A 61 -13.79 6.20 0.47
C LYS A 61 -12.31 5.86 0.34
N ALA A 62 -11.66 5.51 1.44
CA ALA A 62 -10.26 5.13 1.43
C ALA A 62 -9.97 3.96 2.38
N ILE A 63 -8.87 3.28 2.09
CA ILE A 63 -8.22 2.30 2.96
C ILE A 63 -6.89 2.91 3.40
N HIS A 64 -6.68 3.02 4.69
CA HIS A 64 -5.41 3.45 5.26
C HIS A 64 -4.51 2.23 5.49
N ALA A 65 -3.33 2.24 4.87
CA ALA A 65 -2.33 1.18 4.94
C ALA A 65 -1.11 1.66 5.74
N TYR A 66 -1.01 1.21 6.99
CA TYR A 66 0.04 1.61 7.93
C TYR A 66 1.24 0.66 7.89
N ALA A 67 2.43 1.22 7.83
CA ALA A 67 3.68 0.47 7.96
C ALA A 67 3.96 0.11 9.42
N GLY A 68 4.38 -1.13 9.65
CA GLY A 68 4.85 -1.57 10.96
C GLY A 68 5.84 -2.72 10.91
N ILE A 69 6.51 -2.96 12.04
CA ILE A 69 7.50 -4.01 12.22
C ILE A 69 7.10 -4.88 13.41
N ASP A 70 6.81 -6.15 13.12
CA ASP A 70 6.52 -7.19 14.11
C ASP A 70 7.50 -8.35 13.92
N ASN A 71 8.26 -8.72 14.95
CA ASN A 71 9.23 -9.82 14.89
C ASN A 71 10.20 -9.74 13.69
N ASN A 72 10.70 -8.54 13.38
CA ASN A 72 11.56 -8.24 12.21
C ASN A 72 10.90 -8.51 10.84
N ILE A 73 9.58 -8.59 10.80
CA ILE A 73 8.79 -8.72 9.57
C ILE A 73 8.08 -7.40 9.32
N PHE A 74 8.20 -6.88 8.09
CA PHE A 74 7.43 -5.75 7.63
C PHE A 74 5.97 -6.15 7.43
N LYS A 75 5.07 -5.41 8.07
CA LYS A 75 3.62 -5.62 7.99
C LYS A 75 2.93 -4.35 7.52
N ILE A 76 1.84 -4.56 6.81
CA ILE A 76 0.90 -3.52 6.40
C ILE A 76 -0.39 -3.75 7.17
N PHE A 77 -0.79 -2.78 7.98
CA PHE A 77 -2.06 -2.80 8.71
C PHE A 77 -3.07 -1.94 7.94
N MET A 78 -4.11 -2.59 7.42
CA MET A 78 -5.10 -1.98 6.55
C MET A 78 -6.43 -1.83 7.26
N ILE A 79 -7.02 -0.64 7.18
CA ILE A 79 -8.29 -0.29 7.81
C ILE A 79 -9.06 0.71 6.93
N ASP A 80 -10.38 0.60 6.88
CA ASP A 80 -11.21 1.58 6.18
C ASP A 80 -11.20 2.94 6.89
N SER A 81 -11.27 4.03 6.10
CA SER A 81 -11.14 5.39 6.60
C SER A 81 -12.18 5.78 7.66
N VAL A 82 -13.39 5.20 7.62
CA VAL A 82 -14.45 5.44 8.60
C VAL A 82 -14.11 4.86 9.95
N SER A 83 -13.73 3.59 9.97
CA SER A 83 -13.39 2.88 11.19
C SER A 83 -12.15 3.50 11.82
N ASP A 84 -11.16 3.86 11.01
CA ASP A 84 -9.98 4.57 11.48
C ASP A 84 -10.31 5.94 12.07
N ALA A 85 -11.10 6.79 11.39
CA ALA A 85 -11.49 8.09 11.94
C ALA A 85 -12.26 7.97 13.28
N LYS A 86 -13.04 6.90 13.45
CA LYS A 86 -13.77 6.60 14.70
C LYS A 86 -12.91 5.92 15.78
N GLY A 87 -11.73 5.43 15.43
CA GLY A 87 -10.89 4.62 16.31
C GLY A 87 -11.48 3.24 16.60
N ASP A 88 -12.28 2.70 15.69
CA ASP A 88 -12.82 1.35 15.73
C ASP A 88 -11.87 0.37 15.02
N PHE A 89 -11.17 -0.45 15.80
CA PHE A 89 -10.08 -1.31 15.30
C PHE A 89 -10.44 -2.79 15.27
N THR A 90 -11.73 -3.13 15.24
CA THR A 90 -12.18 -4.53 15.28
C THR A 90 -11.73 -5.34 14.06
N ASP A 91 -11.60 -4.71 12.89
CA ASP A 91 -11.36 -5.41 11.62
C ASP A 91 -10.19 -4.80 10.85
N ILE A 92 -9.04 -4.71 11.52
CA ILE A 92 -7.77 -4.43 10.86
C ILE A 92 -7.32 -5.68 10.11
N VAL A 93 -7.09 -5.51 8.82
CA VAL A 93 -6.49 -6.53 7.97
C VAL A 93 -4.97 -6.41 8.05
N VAL A 94 -4.27 -7.52 8.31
CA VAL A 94 -2.81 -7.55 8.43
C VAL A 94 -2.22 -8.25 7.22
N LYS A 95 -1.33 -7.57 6.49
CA LYS A 95 -0.65 -8.12 5.32
C LYS A 95 0.85 -8.18 5.53
N GLU A 96 1.45 -9.20 4.95
CA GLU A 96 2.90 -9.38 4.84
C GLU A 96 3.28 -9.40 3.36
N LEU A 97 4.50 -9.00 3.04
CA LEU A 97 4.99 -9.05 1.67
C LEU A 97 5.38 -10.49 1.30
N ASN A 98 4.79 -11.00 0.23
CA ASN A 98 5.07 -12.30 -0.35
C ASN A 98 6.19 -12.21 -1.41
N ARG A 99 6.99 -13.27 -1.49
CA ARG A 99 8.00 -13.46 -2.55
C ARG A 99 7.51 -14.37 -3.66
N THR A 100 6.62 -15.30 -3.33
CA THR A 100 6.06 -16.24 -4.29
C THR A 100 5.02 -15.51 -5.11
N PRO A 101 5.16 -15.41 -6.44
CA PRO A 101 4.13 -14.80 -7.27
C PRO A 101 2.80 -15.52 -7.08
N PRO A 102 1.66 -14.82 -7.18
CA PRO A 102 0.35 -15.44 -7.07
C PRO A 102 0.21 -16.50 -8.16
N TYR A 103 -0.34 -17.66 -7.80
CA TYR A 103 -0.69 -18.67 -8.80
C TYR A 103 -1.77 -18.10 -9.72
N PRO A 104 -1.60 -18.15 -11.06
CA PRO A 104 -2.64 -17.70 -11.96
C PRO A 104 -3.89 -18.57 -11.73
N SER A 105 -4.94 -17.99 -11.18
CA SER A 105 -6.26 -18.63 -11.19
C SER A 105 -6.73 -18.69 -12.64
N GLY A 106 -7.11 -19.88 -13.11
CA GLY A 106 -7.36 -20.14 -14.52
C GLY A 106 -8.38 -19.20 -15.18
N ASN A 107 -8.10 -18.85 -16.44
CA ASN A 107 -8.94 -18.24 -17.47
C ASN A 107 -10.17 -17.44 -16.98
N THR A 108 -9.99 -16.14 -16.75
CA THR A 108 -11.09 -15.18 -16.78
C THR A 108 -10.74 -14.01 -17.69
N ALA A 109 -11.02 -14.17 -18.98
CA ALA A 109 -11.19 -13.02 -19.87
C ALA A 109 -12.52 -12.34 -19.49
N ALA A 110 -12.46 -11.33 -18.63
CA ALA A 110 -13.62 -10.50 -18.34
C ALA A 110 -13.63 -9.30 -19.31
N GLU A 111 -14.78 -9.03 -19.94
CA GLU A 111 -14.95 -7.82 -20.75
C GLU A 111 -15.08 -6.60 -19.84
N PHE A 112 -14.09 -5.70 -19.91
CA PHE A 112 -14.12 -4.42 -19.21
C PHE A 112 -14.74 -3.35 -20.10
N SER A 113 -15.85 -2.76 -19.64
CA SER A 113 -16.37 -1.51 -20.19
C SER A 113 -15.99 -0.34 -19.28
N SER A 114 -15.56 0.75 -19.92
CA SER A 114 -15.15 2.09 -19.42
C SER A 114 -13.64 2.38 -19.40
N SER A 115 -13.30 3.62 -19.73
CA SER A 115 -11.95 4.17 -19.85
C SER A 115 -11.20 4.10 -18.52
N LEU A 116 -10.17 3.26 -18.49
CA LEU A 116 -9.43 2.91 -17.29
C LEU A 116 -8.33 3.96 -16.96
N PRO A 117 -7.95 4.17 -15.68
CA PRO A 117 -7.06 5.26 -15.24
C PRO A 117 -5.55 5.13 -15.58
N ILE A 118 -4.88 3.96 -15.43
CA ILE A 118 -3.50 3.72 -15.95
C ILE A 118 -3.22 2.35 -16.58
N THR A 119 -2.50 2.30 -17.70
CA THR A 119 -2.18 1.02 -18.34
C THR A 119 -1.39 0.09 -17.42
N SER A 120 -1.51 -1.21 -17.62
CA SER A 120 -0.79 -2.22 -16.83
C SER A 120 0.71 -2.15 -17.04
N GLU A 121 1.13 -1.77 -18.24
CA GLU A 121 2.49 -1.35 -18.53
C GLU A 121 2.94 -0.21 -17.59
N SER A 122 2.09 0.80 -17.34
CA SER A 122 2.37 1.84 -16.36
C SER A 122 2.51 1.28 -14.94
N ALA A 123 1.58 0.42 -14.50
CA ALA A 123 1.64 -0.22 -13.19
C ALA A 123 2.94 -1.02 -12.99
N ILE A 124 3.31 -1.82 -14.00
CA ILE A 124 4.55 -2.59 -14.06
C ILE A 124 5.76 -1.66 -13.99
N TYR A 125 5.81 -0.60 -14.80
CA TYR A 125 6.93 0.34 -14.79
C TYR A 125 7.12 1.03 -13.44
N ARG A 126 6.04 1.37 -12.75
CA ARG A 126 6.10 1.98 -11.42
C ARG A 126 6.57 1.01 -10.35
N ASN A 127 6.14 -0.25 -10.44
CA ASN A 127 6.66 -1.30 -9.57
C ASN A 127 8.14 -1.59 -9.85
N PHE A 128 8.54 -1.70 -11.11
CA PHE A 128 9.96 -1.83 -11.47
C PHE A 128 10.77 -0.65 -10.96
N ARG A 129 10.24 0.58 -11.07
CA ARG A 129 10.89 1.77 -10.53
C ARG A 129 11.05 1.68 -9.01
N PHE A 130 10.03 1.24 -8.28
CA PHE A 130 10.16 0.99 -6.84
C PHE A 130 11.24 -0.04 -6.57
N ASN A 131 11.18 -1.23 -7.16
CA ASN A 131 12.15 -2.30 -6.89
C ASN A 131 13.59 -1.91 -7.24
N MET A 132 13.80 -1.19 -8.35
CA MET A 132 15.14 -0.80 -8.81
C MET A 132 15.71 0.37 -7.99
N TYR A 133 14.87 1.31 -7.58
CA TYR A 133 15.32 2.56 -6.96
C TYR A 133 14.87 2.74 -5.49
N CYS A 134 14.29 1.73 -4.84
CA CYS A 134 13.78 1.82 -3.46
C CYS A 134 14.82 2.41 -2.51
N SER A 135 16.07 1.96 -2.56
CA SER A 135 17.13 2.47 -1.69
C SER A 135 17.44 3.95 -1.92
N GLU A 136 17.53 4.38 -3.18
CA GLU A 136 17.83 5.76 -3.55
C GLU A 136 16.65 6.67 -3.22
N TRP A 137 15.44 6.24 -3.58
CA TRP A 137 14.19 6.91 -3.25
C TRP A 137 14.03 7.09 -1.74
N PHE A 138 14.20 6.03 -0.95
CA PHE A 138 14.06 6.09 0.51
C PHE A 138 15.11 6.99 1.16
N THR A 139 16.30 7.08 0.57
CA THR A 139 17.33 8.04 0.98
C THR A 139 16.87 9.48 0.71
N GLY A 140 16.26 9.75 -0.44
CA GLY A 140 15.62 11.03 -0.75
C GLY A 140 14.47 11.39 0.21
N GLN A 141 13.76 10.38 0.73
CA GLN A 141 12.69 10.56 1.72
C GLN A 141 13.18 10.63 3.18
N LYS A 142 14.49 10.71 3.44
CA LYS A 142 15.05 10.64 4.81
C LYS A 142 14.46 11.67 5.79
N ALA A 143 14.08 12.85 5.30
CA ALA A 143 13.49 13.89 6.14
C ALA A 143 12.11 13.49 6.68
N GLU A 144 11.34 12.77 5.87
CA GLU A 144 9.99 12.33 6.20
C GLU A 144 9.71 10.93 5.63
N PRO A 145 10.22 9.87 6.29
CA PRO A 145 9.89 8.52 5.91
C PRO A 145 8.39 8.26 6.05
N PHE A 146 7.91 7.45 5.14
CA PHE A 146 6.49 7.17 4.99
C PHE A 146 5.94 6.37 6.20
N ARG A 147 4.69 6.63 6.61
CA ARG A 147 4.02 5.97 7.77
C ARG A 147 2.67 5.31 7.44
N VAL A 148 1.80 6.04 6.73
CA VAL A 148 0.51 5.58 6.19
C VAL A 148 0.31 5.91 4.69
N ILE A 149 -0.02 4.92 3.86
CA ILE A 149 -0.50 5.14 2.48
C ILE A 149 -2.03 5.18 2.50
N SER A 150 -2.63 6.23 1.96
CA SER A 150 -4.07 6.26 1.70
C SER A 150 -4.37 5.70 0.32
N ILE A 151 -5.17 4.64 0.26
CA ILE A 151 -5.56 3.94 -0.97
C ILE A 151 -7.04 4.24 -1.22
N PRO A 152 -7.42 4.87 -2.35
CA PRO A 152 -8.83 5.03 -2.71
C PRO A 152 -9.53 3.66 -2.77
N PHE A 153 -10.69 3.54 -2.12
CA PHE A 153 -11.41 2.27 -2.10
C PHE A 153 -11.92 1.85 -3.49
N ASP A 154 -12.12 2.83 -4.38
CA ASP A 154 -12.36 2.64 -5.81
C ASP A 154 -11.39 1.64 -6.48
N ASP A 155 -10.12 1.65 -6.08
CA ASP A 155 -9.10 0.77 -6.66
C ASP A 155 -9.42 -0.72 -6.35
N TYR A 156 -10.03 -0.99 -5.20
CA TYR A 156 -10.51 -2.31 -4.83
C TYR A 156 -11.89 -2.64 -5.43
N GLU A 157 -12.83 -1.69 -5.43
CA GLU A 157 -14.17 -1.93 -6.01
C GLU A 157 -14.12 -2.28 -7.50
N ARG A 158 -13.20 -1.65 -8.25
CA ARG A 158 -13.06 -1.88 -9.68
C ARG A 158 -12.60 -3.30 -10.00
N MET A 159 -11.91 -3.99 -9.08
CA MET A 159 -11.50 -5.41 -9.25
C MET A 159 -12.66 -6.32 -9.61
N ARG A 160 -13.86 -6.00 -9.11
CA ARG A 160 -15.06 -6.85 -9.23
C ARG A 160 -14.72 -8.29 -8.89
N LEU A 161 -14.08 -8.49 -7.75
CA LEU A 161 -13.75 -9.83 -7.27
C LEU A 161 -15.06 -10.60 -7.04
N THR A 162 -15.10 -11.83 -7.52
CA THR A 162 -16.15 -12.78 -7.15
C THR A 162 -15.74 -13.53 -5.90
N GLU A 163 -16.70 -14.20 -5.25
CA GLU A 163 -16.46 -14.98 -4.04
C GLU A 163 -15.26 -15.93 -4.20
N GLY A 164 -14.33 -15.88 -3.24
CA GLY A 164 -13.11 -16.70 -3.23
C GLY A 164 -11.98 -16.17 -4.11
N GLN A 165 -12.16 -15.07 -4.85
CA GLN A 165 -11.07 -14.41 -5.57
C GLN A 165 -10.27 -13.47 -4.67
N SER A 166 -9.06 -13.14 -5.11
CA SER A 166 -8.19 -12.13 -4.52
C SER A 166 -7.63 -11.23 -5.61
N CYS A 167 -7.30 -9.99 -5.25
CA CYS A 167 -6.42 -9.15 -6.05
C CYS A 167 -5.03 -9.09 -5.40
N THR A 168 -4.04 -8.68 -6.18
CA THR A 168 -2.66 -8.47 -5.74
C THR A 168 -2.35 -6.99 -5.68
N SER A 169 -1.76 -6.56 -4.57
CA SER A 169 -1.31 -5.20 -4.33
C SER A 169 0.22 -5.14 -4.17
N PHE A 170 0.86 -4.10 -4.68
CA PHE A 170 2.31 -3.92 -4.58
C PHE A 170 2.70 -2.45 -4.53
N PHE A 171 3.92 -2.17 -4.04
CA PHE A 171 4.45 -0.81 -4.04
C PHE A 171 4.83 -0.35 -5.45
N GLY A 172 4.55 0.91 -5.74
CA GLY A 172 5.00 1.61 -6.95
C GLY A 172 5.61 2.97 -6.62
N LEU A 173 6.41 3.49 -7.55
CA LEU A 173 6.86 4.88 -7.53
C LEU A 173 6.28 5.64 -8.72
N THR A 174 5.51 6.69 -8.45
CA THR A 174 4.92 7.57 -9.44
C THR A 174 5.43 9.00 -9.29
N ASN A 175 5.49 9.75 -10.39
CA ASN A 175 5.63 11.20 -10.34
C ASN A 175 4.49 11.79 -11.15
N GLU A 176 3.75 12.72 -10.58
CA GLU A 176 2.57 13.31 -11.23
C GLU A 176 2.94 14.11 -12.48
N THR A 177 4.21 14.51 -12.59
CA THR A 177 4.76 15.24 -13.73
C THR A 177 5.21 14.26 -14.83
N ALA A 178 4.75 14.48 -16.07
CA ALA A 178 5.22 13.74 -17.26
C ALA A 178 6.71 13.98 -17.62
N VAL A 179 7.43 14.74 -16.79
CA VAL A 179 8.85 15.04 -16.95
C VAL A 179 9.65 14.07 -16.08
N ASN A 180 10.74 13.51 -16.62
CA ASN A 180 11.69 12.75 -15.81
C ASN A 180 12.32 13.68 -14.77
N THR A 181 12.04 13.41 -13.51
CA THR A 181 12.59 14.15 -12.37
C THR A 181 13.55 13.25 -11.59
N SER A 182 14.31 13.84 -10.68
CA SER A 182 15.16 13.07 -9.74
C SER A 182 14.29 12.11 -8.92
N ILE A 183 14.77 10.89 -8.62
CA ILE A 183 13.97 9.84 -7.97
C ILE A 183 13.40 10.29 -6.61
N GLU A 184 14.07 11.20 -5.92
CA GLU A 184 13.63 11.81 -4.67
C GLU A 184 12.29 12.57 -4.77
N ASN A 185 11.88 12.96 -5.98
CA ASN A 185 10.59 13.63 -6.22
C ASN A 185 9.45 12.64 -6.50
N TYR A 186 9.74 11.33 -6.54
CA TYR A 186 8.73 10.31 -6.73
C TYR A 186 8.01 10.00 -5.43
N HIS A 187 6.82 9.46 -5.61
CA HIS A 187 5.83 9.25 -4.58
C HIS A 187 5.53 7.76 -4.50
N ILE A 188 5.59 7.20 -3.30
CA ILE A 188 5.21 5.80 -3.09
C ILE A 188 3.70 5.67 -3.06
N GLU A 189 3.22 4.64 -3.73
CA GLU A 189 1.81 4.26 -3.80
C GLU A 189 1.65 2.75 -3.63
N ILE A 190 0.42 2.30 -3.35
CA ILE A 190 0.03 0.89 -3.45
C ILE A 190 -0.85 0.75 -4.70
N ILE A 191 -0.38 -0.06 -5.63
CA ILE A 191 -1.09 -0.40 -6.86
C ILE A 191 -1.76 -1.75 -6.66
N THR A 192 -3.05 -1.85 -6.96
CA THR A 192 -3.82 -3.10 -6.92
C THR A 192 -4.17 -3.57 -8.34
N VAL A 193 -4.04 -4.87 -8.59
CA VAL A 193 -4.36 -5.55 -9.86
C VAL A 193 -4.99 -6.92 -9.60
N LYS A 194 -5.81 -7.43 -10.52
CA LYS A 194 -6.55 -8.69 -10.33
C LYS A 194 -5.66 -9.94 -10.45
N ASP A 195 -4.69 -9.96 -11.38
CA ASP A 195 -3.81 -11.11 -11.62
C ASP A 195 -2.35 -10.68 -11.90
N ILE A 196 -1.38 -11.40 -11.32
CA ILE A 196 0.07 -11.25 -11.59
C ILE A 196 0.69 -12.64 -11.83
N GLY A 197 0.30 -13.32 -12.90
CA GLY A 197 1.14 -14.42 -13.40
C GLY A 197 2.32 -13.81 -14.15
N ILE A 198 3.56 -13.99 -13.70
CA ILE A 198 4.76 -13.40 -14.36
C ILE A 198 4.83 -13.74 -15.86
N ASP A 199 4.33 -14.90 -16.26
CA ASP A 199 4.25 -15.36 -17.65
C ASP A 199 3.00 -14.86 -18.41
N SER A 200 2.02 -14.29 -17.71
CA SER A 200 0.76 -13.72 -18.24
C SER A 200 0.61 -12.20 -18.07
N ILE A 201 1.52 -11.55 -17.33
CA ILE A 201 1.67 -10.08 -17.25
C ILE A 201 1.85 -9.45 -18.65
N SER A 202 2.35 -10.24 -19.62
CA SER A 202 2.52 -9.84 -21.02
C SER A 202 1.28 -10.03 -21.90
N GLN A 203 0.19 -10.65 -21.44
CA GLN A 203 -0.95 -10.98 -22.33
C GLN A 203 -2.30 -10.39 -21.90
N THR A 204 -2.58 -10.23 -20.61
CA THR A 204 -3.82 -9.59 -20.11
C THR A 204 -3.59 -9.01 -18.72
N ALA A 205 -2.72 -8.01 -18.62
CA ALA A 205 -2.66 -7.23 -17.39
C ALA A 205 -3.73 -6.14 -17.49
N GLU A 206 -4.56 -5.98 -16.46
CA GLU A 206 -5.72 -5.07 -16.46
C GLU A 206 -5.66 -4.04 -15.33
N ASN A 207 -6.21 -2.87 -15.63
CA ASN A 207 -5.98 -1.60 -14.96
C ASN A 207 -6.97 -1.32 -13.83
N TYR A 208 -6.46 -1.07 -12.64
CA TYR A 208 -7.28 -0.67 -11.50
C TYR A 208 -6.62 0.29 -10.53
N SER A 209 -5.37 0.67 -10.76
CA SER A 209 -4.63 1.56 -9.87
C SER A 209 -4.67 3.00 -10.37
N THR A 210 -4.60 3.94 -9.44
CA THR A 210 -4.50 5.36 -9.76
C THR A 210 -3.16 5.95 -9.29
N PRO A 211 -2.41 6.70 -10.13
CA PRO A 211 -1.25 7.48 -9.70
C PRO A 211 -1.73 8.48 -8.68
N ARG A 212 -1.35 8.32 -7.42
CA ARG A 212 -1.74 9.29 -6.39
C ARG A 212 -0.57 9.68 -5.50
N PRO A 213 -0.51 10.97 -5.10
CA PRO A 213 0.63 11.59 -4.44
C PRO A 213 0.96 10.91 -3.09
N PRO A 214 2.16 11.17 -2.54
CA PRO A 214 2.60 10.56 -1.31
C PRO A 214 2.05 11.37 -0.12
N PHE A 215 1.92 10.71 1.03
CA PHE A 215 2.22 11.20 2.40
C PHE A 215 2.16 12.70 2.69
N THR A 216 1.12 13.37 2.23
CA THR A 216 0.55 14.54 2.86
C THR A 216 -0.92 14.39 2.56
N ALA A 217 -1.57 13.49 3.29
CA ALA A 217 -3.01 13.55 3.27
C ALA A 217 -3.38 14.97 3.66
N ASN A 218 -4.01 15.71 2.74
CA ASN A 218 -4.71 16.93 3.09
C ASN A 218 -5.87 16.61 4.06
N ASP A 219 -6.11 15.32 4.35
CA ASP A 219 -6.96 14.85 5.41
C ASP A 219 -6.40 15.26 6.78
N PRO A 220 -7.25 15.79 7.66
CA PRO A 220 -6.87 16.09 9.03
C PRO A 220 -6.19 14.90 9.70
N VAL A 221 -5.08 15.14 10.43
CA VAL A 221 -4.37 14.10 11.20
C VAL A 221 -5.32 13.31 12.13
N GLY A 222 -6.42 13.95 12.57
CA GLY A 222 -7.50 13.32 13.34
C GLY A 222 -8.18 12.12 12.65
N ASN A 223 -8.06 11.96 11.35
CA ASN A 223 -8.63 10.84 10.59
C ASN A 223 -7.76 9.56 10.68
N TYR A 224 -6.56 9.66 11.25
CA TYR A 224 -5.60 8.55 11.38
C TYR A 224 -5.49 8.10 12.84
N GLN A 225 -6.58 7.64 13.44
CA GLN A 225 -6.58 7.27 14.87
C GLN A 225 -5.62 6.13 15.17
N LEU A 226 -5.37 5.22 14.23
CA LEU A 226 -4.39 4.15 14.43
C LEU A 226 -2.97 4.72 14.60
N LEU A 227 -2.61 5.76 13.84
CA LEU A 227 -1.33 6.47 13.99
C LEU A 227 -1.25 7.25 15.31
N LEU A 228 -2.35 7.92 15.66
CA LEU A 228 -2.42 8.73 16.88
C LEU A 228 -2.30 7.86 18.13
N LYS A 229 -3.07 6.78 18.21
CA LYS A 229 -3.11 5.88 19.38
C LYS A 229 -1.88 4.97 19.48
N SER A 230 -1.18 4.72 18.37
CA SER A 230 0.15 4.08 18.41
C SER A 230 1.28 5.00 18.85
N ASP A 231 0.99 6.29 19.11
CA ASP A 231 2.00 7.30 19.45
C ASP A 231 3.06 7.45 18.33
N ALA A 232 2.61 7.26 17.08
CA ALA A 232 3.48 7.21 15.91
C ALA A 232 3.36 8.44 14.98
N HIS A 233 2.68 9.49 15.42
CA HIS A 233 2.32 10.65 14.59
C HIS A 233 3.31 11.83 14.65
N LEU A 234 4.11 11.96 15.72
CA LEU A 234 5.03 13.10 15.97
C LEU A 234 6.44 12.90 15.40
#